data_AF-A0A7R9WG34-F1
#
_entry.id   AF-A0A7R9WG34-F1
#
_cell.length_a   1.000
_cell.length_b   1.000
_cell.length_c   1.000
_cell.angle_alpha   90.00
_cell.angle_beta   90.00
_cell.angle_gamma   90.00
#
_symmetry.space_group_name_H-M   'P 1'
#
loop_
_entity.id
_entity.type
_entity.pdbx_description
1 polymer ?
#
loop_
_entity_poly.entity_id
_entity_poly.type
_entity_poly.pdbx_seq_one_letter_code
_entity_poly.pdbx_strand_id
1 'polypeptide(L)'
;MVSIGKAEVGKRLCEHLGIADGEEFIFADPENALYDDLDLNKGIQTTFFSPATPFAFKDRLFRGDSSKELFEVLGKWKDAFYIPPKQEQAFNQGASFIFEGERTLHAHYDEATAAHAVPHEMVQLALDASKSTA
;
A
#
# COMPACT_ATOMS: atom_id res chain seq x y z
N MET A 1 -5.72 -2.39 7.52
CA MET A 1 -5.40 -2.10 6.10
C MET A 1 -6.47 -2.75 5.24
N VAL A 2 -6.96 -2.07 4.20
CA VAL A 2 -7.84 -2.68 3.20
C VAL A 2 -7.03 -2.93 1.93
N SER A 3 -7.18 -4.11 1.32
CA SER A 3 -6.45 -4.47 0.10
C SER A 3 -7.36 -5.19 -0.89
N ILE A 4 -7.12 -4.98 -2.18
CA ILE A 4 -7.81 -5.71 -3.24
C ILE A 4 -7.41 -7.18 -3.20
N GLY A 5 -8.41 -8.05 -3.18
CA GLY A 5 -8.21 -9.49 -3.25
C GLY A 5 -9.31 -10.24 -2.54
N LYS A 6 -9.25 -11.57 -2.61
CA LYS A 6 -10.13 -12.41 -1.80
C LYS A 6 -9.55 -12.61 -0.41
N ALA A 7 -10.39 -12.80 0.60
CA ALA A 7 -9.96 -12.96 1.99
C ALA A 7 -8.96 -14.14 2.15
N GLU A 8 -9.18 -15.25 1.45
CA GLU A 8 -8.27 -16.40 1.48
C GLU A 8 -6.88 -16.10 0.91
N VAL A 9 -6.77 -15.13 -0.01
CA VAL A 9 -5.48 -14.69 -0.56
C VAL A 9 -4.73 -13.84 0.45
N GLY A 10 -5.43 -12.94 1.16
CA GLY A 10 -4.86 -12.15 2.25
C GLY A 10 -4.30 -13.04 3.38
N LYS A 11 -5.05 -14.07 3.78
CA LYS A 11 -4.57 -15.04 4.77
C LYS A 11 -3.31 -15.77 4.31
N ARG A 12 -3.31 -16.30 3.08
CA ARG A 12 -2.13 -16.97 2.49
C ARG A 12 -0.92 -16.05 2.44
N LEU A 13 -1.12 -14.75 2.18
CA LEU A 13 -0.05 -13.76 2.21
C LEU A 13 0.55 -13.63 3.62
N CYS A 14 -0.28 -13.53 4.67
CA CYS A 14 0.20 -13.47 6.05
C CYS A 14 0.99 -14.71 6.45
N GLU A 15 0.48 -15.91 6.11
CA GLU A 15 1.17 -17.19 6.35
C GLU A 15 2.52 -17.23 5.62
N HIS A 16 2.56 -16.82 4.36
CA HIS A 16 3.78 -16.78 3.55
C HIS A 16 4.83 -15.82 4.10
N LEU A 17 4.40 -14.67 4.62
CA LEU A 17 5.29 -13.67 5.22
C LEU A 17 5.64 -13.97 6.69
N GLY A 18 5.03 -14.99 7.30
CA GLY A 18 5.24 -15.33 8.71
C GLY A 18 4.72 -14.27 9.69
N ILE A 19 3.67 -13.53 9.30
CA ILE A 19 3.06 -12.50 10.15
C ILE A 19 2.02 -13.17 11.04
N ALA A 20 2.31 -13.28 12.33
CA ALA A 20 1.38 -13.80 13.32
C ALA A 20 0.15 -12.89 13.44
N ASP A 21 -1.03 -13.50 13.47
CA ASP A 21 -2.34 -12.83 13.61
C ASP A 21 -2.60 -11.73 12.57
N GLY A 22 -1.89 -11.79 11.43
CA GLY A 22 -1.93 -10.75 10.39
C GLY A 22 -3.30 -10.61 9.74
N GLU A 23 -4.09 -11.69 9.72
CA GLU A 23 -5.46 -11.70 9.21
C GLU A 23 -6.42 -10.77 9.98
N GLU A 24 -6.11 -10.43 11.24
CA GLU A 24 -6.92 -9.48 12.02
C GLU A 24 -6.78 -8.04 11.50
N PHE A 25 -5.70 -7.75 10.77
CA PHE A 25 -5.34 -6.40 10.32
C PHE A 25 -5.53 -6.18 8.81
N ILE A 26 -5.85 -7.23 8.05
CA ILE A 26 -6.07 -7.17 6.60
C ILE A 26 -7.53 -7.42 6.27
N PHE A 27 -8.19 -6.39 5.75
CA PHE A 27 -9.54 -6.47 5.19
C PHE A 27 -9.44 -6.61 3.67
N ALA A 28 -10.12 -7.60 3.11
CA ALA A 28 -10.09 -7.89 1.69
C ALA A 28 -11.27 -7.23 0.97
N ASP A 29 -11.00 -6.50 -0.10
CA ASP A 29 -11.98 -5.88 -1.00
C ASP A 29 -11.95 -6.58 -2.37
N PRO A 30 -12.65 -7.72 -2.53
CA PRO A 30 -12.60 -8.50 -3.76
C PRO A 30 -13.22 -7.76 -4.96
N GLU A 31 -14.17 -6.86 -4.68
CA GLU A 31 -14.93 -6.17 -5.72
C GLU A 31 -14.37 -4.82 -6.11
N ASN A 32 -13.37 -4.31 -5.38
CA ASN A 32 -12.81 -2.95 -5.52
C ASN A 32 -13.76 -1.84 -5.07
N ALA A 33 -14.79 -2.17 -4.26
CA ALA A 33 -15.85 -1.23 -3.91
C ALA A 33 -15.30 -0.03 -3.12
N LEU A 34 -14.39 -0.27 -2.16
CA LEU A 34 -13.82 0.81 -1.37
C LEU A 34 -12.92 1.71 -2.23
N TYR A 35 -12.13 1.11 -3.11
CA TYR A 35 -11.22 1.84 -3.98
C TYR A 35 -12.00 2.71 -4.98
N ASP A 36 -13.14 2.23 -5.47
CA ASP A 36 -14.06 2.99 -6.32
C ASP A 36 -14.74 4.12 -5.54
N ASP A 37 -15.22 3.86 -4.31
CA ASP A 37 -15.87 4.87 -3.46
C ASP A 37 -14.90 5.99 -3.02
N LEU A 38 -13.62 5.67 -2.84
CA LEU A 38 -12.57 6.62 -2.51
C LEU A 38 -11.98 7.34 -3.74
N ASP A 39 -12.42 6.99 -4.96
CA ASP A 39 -11.91 7.53 -6.23
C ASP A 39 -10.37 7.47 -6.32
N LEU A 40 -9.78 6.33 -5.95
CA LEU A 40 -8.33 6.17 -5.94
C LEU A 40 -7.73 6.20 -7.35
N ASN A 41 -6.51 6.70 -7.45
CA ASN A 41 -5.78 6.78 -8.72
C ASN A 41 -5.69 5.40 -9.41
N LYS A 42 -6.05 5.35 -10.69
CA LYS A 42 -6.03 4.14 -11.52
C LYS A 42 -5.49 4.44 -12.92
N GLY A 43 -4.78 3.48 -13.51
CA GLY A 43 -4.48 3.45 -14.94
C GLY A 43 -2.99 3.38 -15.32
N ILE A 44 -2.68 2.64 -16.39
CA ILE A 44 -1.29 2.37 -16.84
C ILE A 44 -0.49 3.65 -17.13
N GLN A 45 -1.09 4.67 -17.74
CA GLN A 45 -0.36 5.90 -18.11
C GLN A 45 -0.03 6.78 -16.91
N THR A 46 -0.95 6.86 -15.95
CA THR A 46 -0.78 7.60 -14.70
C THR A 46 0.15 6.90 -13.72
N THR A 47 0.25 5.56 -13.75
CA THR A 47 0.92 4.79 -12.70
C THR A 47 2.23 4.11 -13.12
N PHE A 48 2.39 3.72 -14.39
CA PHE A 48 3.61 3.06 -14.91
C PHE A 48 4.48 3.97 -15.77
N PHE A 49 3.89 4.94 -16.47
CA PHE A 49 4.61 5.91 -17.31
C PHE A 49 4.86 7.26 -16.62
N SER A 50 4.46 7.40 -15.34
CA SER A 50 4.76 8.59 -14.56
C SER A 50 6.26 8.69 -14.26
N PRO A 51 6.88 9.88 -14.39
CA PRO A 51 8.26 10.12 -13.98
C PRO A 51 8.51 9.77 -12.50
N ALA A 52 7.48 9.79 -11.66
CA ALA A 52 7.56 9.46 -10.23
C ALA A 52 8.06 8.02 -9.98
N THR A 53 7.73 7.07 -10.86
CA THR A 53 8.15 5.67 -10.70
C THR A 53 9.68 5.51 -10.85
N PRO A 54 10.34 5.99 -11.92
CA PRO A 54 11.81 6.04 -11.99
C PRO A 54 12.47 6.78 -10.82
N PHE A 55 11.90 7.89 -10.34
CA PHE A 55 12.46 8.62 -9.20
C PHE A 55 12.34 7.84 -7.89
N ALA A 56 11.22 7.17 -7.62
CA ALA A 56 11.05 6.34 -6.43
C ALA A 56 12.02 5.14 -6.41
N PHE A 57 12.23 4.48 -7.55
CA PHE A 57 13.23 3.43 -7.69
C PHE A 57 14.66 3.97 -7.51
N LYS A 58 14.96 5.14 -8.09
CA LYS A 58 16.24 5.83 -7.92
C LYS A 58 16.48 6.13 -6.43
N ASP A 59 15.58 6.82 -5.76
CA ASP A 59 15.75 7.20 -4.37
C ASP A 59 15.95 5.98 -3.45
N ARG A 60 15.25 4.87 -3.73
CA ARG A 60 15.43 3.60 -3.01
C ARG A 60 16.79 2.95 -3.25
N LEU A 61 17.34 3.04 -4.46
CA LEU A 61 18.66 2.50 -4.80
C LEU A 61 19.83 3.38 -4.33
N PHE A 62 19.64 4.70 -4.28
CA PHE A 62 20.70 5.66 -3.94
C PHE A 62 20.78 5.99 -2.45
N ARG A 63 19.74 5.70 -1.65
CA ARG A 63 19.81 5.74 -0.17
C ARG A 63 20.40 4.43 0.38
N GLY A 64 21.73 4.31 0.34
CA GLY A 64 22.66 3.42 1.11
C GLY A 64 22.25 1.99 1.52
N ASP A 65 23.15 1.01 1.33
CA ASP A 65 23.08 -0.45 1.72
C ASP A 65 21.76 -1.21 1.38
N SER A 66 20.82 -0.57 0.70
CA SER A 66 19.44 -1.00 0.41
C SER A 66 19.34 -2.13 -0.61
N SER A 67 20.42 -2.45 -1.33
CA SER A 67 20.41 -3.48 -2.35
C SER A 67 20.26 -4.88 -1.76
N LYS A 68 20.92 -5.18 -0.63
CA LYS A 68 20.79 -6.47 0.07
C LYS A 68 19.38 -6.69 0.62
N GLU A 69 18.82 -5.67 1.27
CA GLU A 69 17.45 -5.70 1.78
C GLU A 69 16.45 -5.85 0.63
N LEU A 70 16.64 -5.14 -0.48
CA LEU A 70 15.82 -5.30 -1.67
C LEU A 70 15.88 -6.73 -2.22
N PHE A 71 17.08 -7.33 -2.34
CA PHE A 71 17.21 -8.71 -2.80
C PHE A 71 16.58 -9.72 -1.84
N GLU A 72 16.73 -9.52 -0.54
CA GLU A 72 16.07 -10.36 0.47
C GLU A 72 14.55 -10.30 0.33
N VAL A 73 14.00 -9.09 0.23
CA VAL A 73 12.55 -8.87 0.02
C VAL A 73 12.11 -9.53 -1.27
N LEU A 74 12.77 -9.26 -2.41
CA LEU A 74 12.44 -9.88 -3.70
C LEU A 74 12.51 -11.42 -3.64
N GLY A 75 13.46 -11.98 -2.89
CA GLY A 75 13.59 -13.41 -2.68
C GLY A 75 12.37 -14.05 -2.01
N LYS A 76 11.64 -13.31 -1.17
CA LYS A 76 10.38 -13.75 -0.56
C LYS A 76 9.27 -13.88 -1.59
N TRP A 77 9.32 -13.17 -2.71
CA TRP A 77 8.24 -13.14 -3.70
C TRP A 77 8.44 -14.09 -4.88
N LYS A 78 9.60 -14.75 -5.01
CA LYS A 78 9.97 -15.57 -6.18
C LYS A 78 8.96 -16.68 -6.53
N ASP A 79 8.32 -17.26 -5.51
CA ASP A 79 7.34 -18.36 -5.64
C ASP A 79 5.92 -17.92 -5.24
N ALA A 80 5.72 -16.63 -4.94
CA ALA A 80 4.48 -16.10 -4.40
C ALA A 80 3.65 -15.41 -5.50
N PHE A 81 2.58 -16.06 -5.93
CA PHE A 81 1.67 -15.52 -6.95
C PHE A 81 0.31 -15.20 -6.33
N TYR A 82 0.03 -13.90 -6.18
CA TYR A 82 -1.24 -13.37 -5.69
C TYR A 82 -1.87 -12.53 -6.80
N ILE A 83 -2.88 -13.10 -7.44
CA ILE A 83 -3.52 -12.49 -8.61
C ILE A 83 -4.86 -11.89 -8.16
N PRO A 84 -5.13 -10.61 -8.46
CA PRO A 84 -6.40 -9.99 -8.13
C PRO A 84 -7.55 -10.66 -8.91
N PRO A 85 -8.79 -10.64 -8.38
CA PRO A 85 -9.96 -11.21 -9.05
C PRO A 85 -10.21 -10.69 -10.48
N LYS A 86 -9.91 -9.41 -10.73
CA LYS A 86 -10.09 -8.74 -12.02
C LYS A 86 -8.76 -8.11 -12.48
N GLN A 87 -8.46 -8.16 -13.77
CA GLN A 87 -7.15 -7.72 -14.29
C GLN A 87 -6.92 -6.22 -14.10
N GLU A 88 -7.95 -5.42 -14.29
CA GLU A 88 -7.92 -3.96 -14.14
C GLU A 88 -7.58 -3.50 -12.72
N GLN A 89 -7.78 -4.37 -11.73
CA GLN A 89 -7.45 -4.08 -10.34
C GLN A 89 -5.93 -4.00 -10.11
N ALA A 90 -5.12 -4.62 -10.98
CA ALA A 90 -3.66 -4.54 -10.89
C ALA A 90 -3.11 -3.12 -11.16
N PHE A 91 -3.94 -2.20 -11.65
CA PHE A 91 -3.55 -0.82 -11.95
C PHE A 91 -4.02 0.21 -10.93
N ASN A 92 -4.71 -0.23 -9.87
CA ASN A 92 -5.12 0.64 -8.77
C ASN A 92 -3.91 1.04 -7.93
N GLN A 93 -3.87 2.31 -7.49
CA GLN A 93 -2.91 2.80 -6.52
C GLN A 93 -3.49 2.79 -5.11
N GLY A 94 -2.60 2.87 -4.13
CA GLY A 94 -2.96 2.96 -2.73
C GLY A 94 -3.30 4.39 -2.31
N ALA A 95 -3.72 4.50 -1.05
CA ALA A 95 -3.90 5.77 -0.36
C ALA A 95 -3.81 5.52 1.15
N SER A 96 -3.51 6.57 1.90
CA SER A 96 -3.46 6.57 3.36
C SER A 96 -4.28 7.73 3.92
N PHE A 97 -5.11 7.42 4.92
CA PHE A 97 -6.02 8.39 5.53
C PHE A 97 -5.86 8.39 7.05
N ILE A 98 -6.03 9.56 7.67
CA ILE A 98 -6.11 9.73 9.12
C ILE A 98 -7.44 10.38 9.44
N PHE A 99 -8.20 9.77 10.35
CA PHE A 99 -9.53 10.22 10.75
C PHE A 99 -9.58 10.58 12.24
N GLU A 100 -10.45 11.53 12.57
CA GLU A 100 -10.90 11.85 13.93
C GLU A 100 -12.43 11.75 13.94
N GLY A 101 -12.97 10.63 14.43
CA GLY A 101 -14.38 10.31 14.25
C GLY A 101 -14.75 10.28 12.77
N GLU A 102 -15.71 11.11 12.37
CA GLU A 102 -16.15 11.25 10.97
C GLU A 102 -15.33 12.28 10.17
N ARG A 103 -14.42 13.01 10.82
CA ARG A 103 -13.60 14.03 10.17
C ARG A 103 -12.34 13.41 9.59
N THR A 104 -12.03 13.74 8.34
CA THR A 104 -10.71 13.43 7.75
C THR A 104 -9.70 14.51 8.15
N LEU A 105 -8.63 14.12 8.84
CA LEU A 105 -7.53 15.00 9.22
C LEU A 105 -6.44 15.06 8.16
N HIS A 106 -6.18 13.93 7.50
CA HIS A 106 -5.21 13.82 6.43
C HIS A 106 -5.65 12.77 5.41
N ALA A 107 -5.39 13.06 4.14
CA ALA A 107 -5.59 12.14 3.02
C ALA A 107 -4.36 12.24 2.10
N HIS A 108 -3.72 11.10 1.86
CA HIS A 108 -2.64 10.94 0.91
C HIS A 108 -3.07 9.92 -0.14
N TYR A 109 -3.03 10.31 -1.40
CA TYR A 109 -3.30 9.42 -2.53
C TYR A 109 -1.96 9.12 -3.18
N ASP A 110 -1.63 7.84 -3.36
CA ASP A 110 -0.38 7.47 -4.02
C ASP A 110 -0.45 7.94 -5.48
N GLU A 111 0.49 8.79 -5.88
CA GLU A 111 0.47 9.42 -7.22
C GLU A 111 0.73 8.41 -8.34
N ALA A 112 1.58 7.41 -8.06
CA ALA A 112 2.03 6.42 -9.03
C ALA A 112 2.62 5.19 -8.33
N THR A 113 2.95 4.17 -9.14
CA THR A 113 3.61 2.96 -8.62
C THR A 113 4.92 3.33 -7.93
N ALA A 114 5.11 2.82 -6.71
CA ALA A 114 6.24 3.08 -5.82
C ALA A 114 6.29 4.49 -5.18
N ALA A 115 5.35 5.39 -5.48
CA ALA A 115 5.21 6.69 -4.81
C ALA A 115 4.21 6.60 -3.64
N HIS A 116 4.51 5.71 -2.69
CA HIS A 116 3.64 5.40 -1.56
C HIS A 116 3.84 6.39 -0.40
N ALA A 117 2.78 6.60 0.39
CA ALA A 117 2.90 7.18 1.72
C ALA A 117 3.96 6.45 2.56
N VAL A 118 4.78 7.19 3.31
CA VAL A 118 5.78 6.60 4.21
C VAL A 118 5.08 6.21 5.53
N PRO A 119 4.99 4.92 5.90
CA PRO A 119 4.17 4.50 7.05
C PRO A 119 4.56 5.18 8.37
N HIS A 120 5.87 5.37 8.61
CA HIS A 120 6.36 6.03 9.82
C HIS A 120 5.89 7.50 9.91
N GLU A 121 5.88 8.22 8.79
CA GLU A 121 5.43 9.62 8.75
C GLU A 121 3.92 9.71 9.00
N MET A 122 3.13 8.79 8.44
CA MET A 122 1.69 8.71 8.69
C MET A 122 1.35 8.43 10.15
N VAL A 123 2.08 7.49 10.78
CA VAL A 123 1.92 7.19 12.21
C VAL A 123 2.29 8.40 13.07
N GLN A 124 3.40 9.06 12.76
CA GLN A 124 3.83 10.25 13.50
C GLN A 124 2.79 11.38 13.38
N LEU A 125 2.25 11.61 12.18
CA LEU A 125 1.20 12.59 11.95
C LEU A 125 -0.06 12.30 12.78
N ALA A 126 -0.45 11.02 12.88
CA ALA A 126 -1.57 10.60 13.71
C ALA A 126 -1.31 10.82 15.21
N LEU A 127 -0.08 10.57 15.69
CA LEU A 127 0.31 10.81 17.08
C LEU A 127 0.34 12.29 17.46
N ASP A 128 0.69 13.17 16.53
CA ASP A 128 0.71 14.61 16.81
C ASP A 128 -0.69 15.23 16.73
N ALA A 129 -1.55 14.71 15.86
CA ALA A 129 -2.96 15.04 15.85
C ALA A 129 -3.66 14.68 17.18
N SER A 130 -3.39 13.49 17.74
CA SER A 130 -4.03 13.03 18.98
C SER A 130 -3.62 13.83 20.22
N LYS A 131 -2.41 14.41 20.25
CA LYS A 131 -1.97 15.31 21.32
C LYS A 131 -2.61 16.70 21.24
N SER A 132 -3.06 17.11 20.06
CA SER A 132 -3.63 18.45 19.84
C SER A 132 -5.10 18.54 20.27
N THR A 133 -5.74 17.40 20.51
CA THR A 133 -7.13 17.28 21.00
C THR A 133 -7.24 16.85 22.46
N ALA A 134 -6.12 16.68 23.17
CA ALA A 134 -6.04 16.44 24.61
C ALA A 134 -5.80 17.74 25.39
#